data_AF-A0A3D8RWM6-F1
#
_entry.id   AF-A0A3D8RWM6-F1
#
_cell.length_a   1.000
_cell.length_b   1.000
_cell.length_c   1.000
_cell.angle_alpha   90.00
_cell.angle_beta   90.00
_cell.angle_gamma   90.00
#
_symmetry.space_group_name_H-M   'P 1'
#
loop_
_entity.id
_entity.type
_entity.pdbx_description
1 polymer ?
#
loop_
_entity_poly.entity_id
_entity_poly.type
_entity_poly.pdbx_seq_one_letter_code
_entity_poly.pdbx_strand_id
1 'polypeptide(L)'
;MSSTLFKQILSLGLLSAVSALPDNVFRFTPENIADISSLNTFTSANATNAQFQVYDDAFLTILGNTPTMSLILNSTNATFTQFHEAAALVSSNPPVLFVTSNQYNFTGINSPDTSNKTVVISRVSQNNATGQWTAEVINTTGTTVHLANGATVGNDGNLIYCAQGDLKNGGALLTISPTAPFKTTNLLNSYLGTPFNSPNDVVQTKDGAVWFTDPQFGFAQNIRSAPALPAQVYRWVPGTTDIRVVAQNIVAPNGIAFSPDEKIAYVTDTNATLPFATQNIYAYDVINSTSSPILANKRTFAMPSNGIPDGIKVDAAGNVYSGCGDGINVWNAQGKLLGKMIVSGGSSNFALGANGQVFILNETKLWLATLGGLKTISSTAA
;
A
#
# COMPACT_ATOMS: atom_id res chain seq x y z
N MET A 1 42.60 0.20 30.08
CA MET A 1 42.32 1.65 29.86
C MET A 1 41.00 1.95 30.55
N SER A 2 40.97 2.84 31.55
CA SER A 2 39.82 3.02 32.43
C SER A 2 38.65 3.74 31.75
N SER A 3 37.44 3.42 32.21
CA SER A 3 36.14 3.95 31.77
C SER A 3 35.97 5.48 31.89
N THR A 4 36.99 6.17 32.41
CA THR A 4 37.01 7.62 32.60
C THR A 4 37.35 8.37 31.31
N LEU A 5 38.19 7.78 30.44
CA LEU A 5 38.61 8.44 29.19
C LEU A 5 37.51 8.41 28.12
N PHE A 6 36.63 7.41 28.15
CA PHE A 6 35.47 7.31 27.25
C PHE A 6 34.37 8.32 27.59
N LYS A 7 34.28 8.75 28.87
CA LYS A 7 33.32 9.77 29.32
C LYS A 7 33.78 11.21 29.05
N GLN A 8 35.09 11.47 28.98
CA GLN A 8 35.62 12.81 28.73
C GLN A 8 35.63 13.22 27.26
N ILE A 9 35.61 12.27 26.32
CA ILE A 9 35.54 12.57 24.88
C ILE A 9 34.11 13.00 24.46
N LEU A 10 33.08 12.69 25.27
CA LEU A 10 31.69 13.11 25.04
C LEU A 10 31.36 14.53 25.52
N SER A 11 32.26 15.23 26.23
CA SER A 11 31.95 16.55 26.81
C SER A 11 32.55 17.75 26.06
N LEU A 12 33.28 17.55 24.96
CA LEU A 12 33.94 18.62 24.21
C LEU A 12 33.76 18.42 22.70
N GLY A 13 32.52 18.57 22.25
CA GLY A 13 32.18 18.62 20.83
C GLY A 13 30.79 19.24 20.67
N LEU A 14 30.77 20.55 20.36
CA LEU A 14 29.65 21.32 19.82
C LEU A 14 28.25 20.75 20.15
N LEU A 15 27.67 21.17 21.27
CA LEU A 15 26.21 21.16 21.45
C LEU A 15 25.61 22.14 20.43
N SER A 16 25.45 21.71 19.18
CA SER A 16 24.34 22.19 18.37
C SER A 16 23.09 21.86 19.18
N ALA A 17 22.29 22.86 19.53
CA ALA A 17 21.01 22.64 20.18
C ALA A 17 20.24 21.60 19.36
N VAL A 18 20.15 20.37 19.86
CA VAL A 18 19.25 19.37 19.29
C VAL A 18 17.88 19.94 19.59
N SER A 19 17.22 20.48 18.57
CA SER A 19 15.83 20.92 18.71
C SER A 19 15.04 19.75 19.31
N ALA A 20 14.30 20.02 20.39
CA ALA A 20 13.43 19.01 20.97
C ALA A 20 12.54 18.42 19.86
N LEU A 21 12.37 17.10 19.87
CA LEU A 21 11.47 16.44 18.93
C LEU A 21 10.03 16.94 19.18
N PRO A 22 9.21 17.05 18.13
CA PRO A 22 7.79 17.35 18.29
C PRO A 22 7.10 16.34 19.22
N ASP A 23 6.09 16.77 19.98
CA ASP A 23 5.40 15.93 20.97
C ASP A 23 4.77 14.66 20.39
N ASN A 24 4.46 14.67 19.09
CA ASN A 24 3.91 13.52 18.36
C ASN A 24 4.98 12.59 17.76
N VAL A 25 6.26 12.86 18.00
CA VAL A 25 7.39 12.07 17.54
C VAL A 25 8.10 11.44 18.73
N PHE A 26 8.24 10.12 18.71
CA PHE A 26 9.03 9.39 19.67
C PHE A 26 10.21 8.70 19.01
N ARG A 27 11.39 8.81 19.62
CA ARG A 27 12.62 8.19 19.15
C ARG A 27 13.08 7.10 20.09
N PHE A 28 13.13 5.87 19.58
CA PHE A 28 13.67 4.72 20.30
C PHE A 28 15.19 4.82 20.42
N THR A 29 15.72 4.41 21.56
CA THR A 29 17.15 4.20 21.76
C THR A 29 17.54 2.73 21.54
N PRO A 30 18.82 2.40 21.35
CA PRO A 30 19.28 1.01 21.29
C PRO A 30 18.86 0.19 22.51
N GLU A 31 18.84 0.79 23.70
CA GLU A 31 18.39 0.15 24.93
C GLU A 31 16.89 -0.15 24.88
N ASN A 32 16.07 0.75 24.32
CA ASN A 32 14.65 0.49 24.15
C ASN A 32 14.36 -0.69 23.22
N ILE A 33 15.20 -0.86 22.18
CA ILE A 33 15.05 -1.93 21.19
C ILE A 33 15.55 -3.27 21.75
N ALA A 34 16.62 -3.25 22.56
CA ALA A 34 17.23 -4.46 23.11
C ALA A 34 16.40 -5.11 24.24
N ASP A 35 15.49 -4.37 24.89
CA ASP A 35 14.68 -4.85 26.01
C ASP A 35 13.17 -4.80 25.70
N ILE A 36 12.57 -5.99 25.56
CA ILE A 36 11.14 -6.16 25.29
C ILE A 36 10.24 -5.49 26.33
N SER A 37 10.66 -5.40 27.60
CA SER A 37 9.88 -4.79 28.66
C SER A 37 9.76 -3.27 28.44
N SER A 38 10.84 -2.64 28.02
CA SER A 38 10.88 -1.21 27.68
C SER A 38 10.06 -0.90 26.43
N LEU A 39 10.13 -1.77 25.41
CA LEU A 39 9.36 -1.65 24.18
C LEU A 39 7.84 -1.79 24.45
N ASN A 40 7.44 -2.79 25.24
CA ASN A 40 6.03 -3.02 25.58
C ASN A 40 5.45 -1.92 26.47
N THR A 41 6.23 -1.38 27.40
CA THR A 41 5.81 -0.25 28.24
C THR A 41 5.50 0.97 27.38
N PHE A 42 6.29 1.20 26.32
CA PHE A 42 6.03 2.30 25.39
C PHE A 42 4.74 2.10 24.57
N THR A 43 4.53 0.89 24.04
CA THR A 43 3.33 0.58 23.24
C THR A 43 2.02 0.69 24.02
N SER A 44 2.05 0.50 25.34
CA SER A 44 0.87 0.56 26.19
C SER A 44 0.61 1.95 26.80
N ALA A 45 1.65 2.74 27.07
CA ALA A 45 1.52 4.02 27.76
C ALA A 45 1.38 5.26 26.84
N ASN A 46 1.97 5.23 25.62
CA ASN A 46 2.13 6.43 24.78
C ASN A 46 1.63 6.29 23.33
N ALA A 47 0.99 5.18 22.98
CA ALA A 47 0.53 4.92 21.61
C ALA A 47 -0.48 5.96 21.06
N THR A 48 -1.15 6.73 21.94
CA THR A 48 -2.07 7.80 21.51
C THR A 48 -1.38 9.12 21.21
N ASN A 49 -0.21 9.39 21.79
CA ASN A 49 0.50 10.67 21.61
C ASN A 49 1.63 10.56 20.59
N ALA A 50 2.33 9.43 20.50
CA ALA A 50 3.46 9.23 19.58
C ALA A 50 3.02 8.63 18.24
N GLN A 51 2.38 9.44 17.40
CA GLN A 51 1.92 9.04 16.06
C GLN A 51 3.08 8.73 15.10
N PHE A 52 4.27 9.24 15.37
CA PHE A 52 5.48 8.94 14.61
C PHE A 52 6.52 8.27 15.52
N GLN A 53 6.89 7.05 15.18
CA GLN A 53 7.89 6.27 15.91
C GLN A 53 9.18 6.15 15.09
N VAL A 54 10.29 6.61 15.64
CA VAL A 54 11.60 6.66 14.99
C VAL A 54 12.46 5.54 15.56
N TYR A 55 12.84 4.58 14.71
CA TYR A 55 13.75 3.48 15.03
C TYR A 55 15.16 3.73 14.46
N ASP A 56 15.28 4.62 13.47
CA ASP A 56 16.53 5.10 12.89
C ASP A 56 16.41 6.59 12.51
N ASP A 57 17.47 7.35 12.71
CA ASP A 57 17.51 8.81 12.46
C ASP A 57 17.25 9.19 11.00
N ALA A 58 17.48 8.29 10.06
CA ALA A 58 17.10 8.52 8.67
C ALA A 58 15.59 8.78 8.53
N PHE A 59 14.74 8.26 9.43
CA PHE A 59 13.31 8.58 9.44
C PHE A 59 13.04 10.04 9.81
N LEU A 60 13.85 10.67 10.67
CA LEU A 60 13.71 12.10 10.99
C LEU A 60 13.88 12.97 9.74
N THR A 61 14.73 12.54 8.80
CA THR A 61 14.89 13.22 7.52
C THR A 61 13.62 13.15 6.68
N ILE A 62 12.89 12.02 6.73
CA ILE A 62 11.62 11.83 6.02
C ILE A 62 10.51 12.66 6.69
N LEU A 63 10.42 12.62 8.02
CA LEU A 63 9.42 13.34 8.80
C LEU A 63 9.54 14.87 8.63
N GLY A 64 10.76 15.38 8.55
CA GLY A 64 11.02 16.82 8.64
C GLY A 64 10.75 17.37 10.04
N ASN A 65 10.67 18.70 10.15
CA ASN A 65 10.65 19.38 11.45
C ASN A 65 9.27 19.39 12.14
N THR A 66 8.18 19.32 11.36
CA THR A 66 6.80 19.48 11.87
C THR A 66 5.86 18.46 11.22
N PRO A 67 6.09 17.15 11.42
CA PRO A 67 5.21 16.14 10.86
C PRO A 67 3.83 16.20 11.53
N THR A 68 2.77 16.08 10.74
CA THR A 68 1.38 16.08 11.24
C THR A 68 0.66 14.82 10.80
N MET A 69 -0.31 14.37 11.60
CA MET A 69 -1.23 13.28 11.29
C MET A 69 -2.65 13.73 11.62
N SER A 70 -3.56 13.70 10.66
CA SER A 70 -4.91 14.23 10.84
C SER A 70 -5.96 13.32 10.20
N LEU A 71 -7.07 13.12 10.90
CA LEU A 71 -8.24 12.46 10.34
C LEU A 71 -8.94 13.44 9.39
N ILE A 72 -9.06 13.11 8.11
CA ILE A 72 -9.64 14.00 7.11
C ILE A 72 -11.05 13.60 6.69
N LEU A 73 -11.39 12.30 6.75
CA LEU A 73 -12.75 11.81 6.48
C LEU A 73 -13.10 10.62 7.38
N ASN A 74 -14.40 10.50 7.68
CA ASN A 74 -15.02 9.30 8.23
C ASN A 74 -16.06 8.80 7.23
N SER A 75 -16.23 7.49 7.16
CA SER A 75 -17.35 6.88 6.47
C SER A 75 -18.67 7.29 7.13
N THR A 76 -19.75 7.23 6.35
CA THR A 76 -21.07 7.70 6.78
C THR A 76 -21.68 6.86 7.92
N ASN A 77 -21.16 5.65 8.15
CA ASN A 77 -21.51 4.79 9.27
C ASN A 77 -20.35 3.83 9.62
N ALA A 78 -20.45 3.17 10.78
CA ALA A 78 -19.38 2.34 11.33
C ALA A 78 -19.15 1.00 10.61
N THR A 79 -20.09 0.56 9.78
CA THR A 79 -19.98 -0.72 9.07
C THR A 79 -19.51 -0.53 7.63
N PHE A 80 -19.69 0.66 7.06
CA PHE A 80 -19.20 1.01 5.73
C PHE A 80 -17.71 1.33 5.75
N THR A 81 -16.88 0.34 5.46
CA THR A 81 -15.42 0.46 5.38
C THR A 81 -14.98 1.05 4.05
N GLN A 82 -15.30 2.33 3.83
CA GLN A 82 -15.13 3.02 2.55
C GLN A 82 -13.67 3.13 2.07
N PHE A 83 -12.71 3.10 3.00
CA PHE A 83 -11.29 3.38 2.77
C PHE A 83 -10.48 2.11 3.07
N HIS A 84 -10.44 1.17 2.12
CA HIS A 84 -9.73 -0.10 2.28
C HIS A 84 -8.56 -0.21 1.30
N GLU A 85 -8.81 -0.13 -0.01
CA GLU A 85 -7.84 -0.52 -1.04
C GLU A 85 -7.65 0.54 -2.15
N ALA A 86 -6.84 0.20 -3.16
CA ALA A 86 -6.45 0.99 -4.33
C ALA A 86 -5.58 2.21 -4.06
N ALA A 87 -6.06 3.17 -3.27
CA ALA A 87 -5.37 4.43 -3.00
C ALA A 87 -4.69 5.05 -4.25
N ALA A 88 -5.42 5.16 -5.38
CA ALA A 88 -4.86 5.64 -6.65
C ALA A 88 -4.96 7.18 -6.77
N LEU A 89 -3.83 7.87 -6.65
CA LEU A 89 -3.75 9.34 -6.63
C LEU A 89 -3.61 9.91 -8.06
N VAL A 90 -4.71 10.39 -8.64
CA VAL A 90 -4.75 10.89 -10.03
C VAL A 90 -4.32 12.36 -10.16
N SER A 91 -4.41 13.13 -9.10
CA SER A 91 -3.98 14.53 -9.05
C SER A 91 -3.38 14.81 -7.68
N SER A 92 -2.34 15.64 -7.62
CA SER A 92 -1.71 16.08 -6.37
C SER A 92 -2.05 17.53 -5.99
N ASN A 93 -2.65 18.32 -6.89
CA ASN A 93 -3.00 19.71 -6.60
C ASN A 93 -4.23 20.19 -7.42
N PRO A 94 -5.44 20.20 -6.84
CA PRO A 94 -5.78 19.58 -5.56
C PRO A 94 -5.57 18.06 -5.61
N PRO A 95 -5.33 17.42 -4.46
CA PRO A 95 -5.33 15.97 -4.39
C PRO A 95 -6.68 15.38 -4.82
N VAL A 96 -6.63 14.39 -5.70
CA VAL A 96 -7.78 13.55 -6.08
C VAL A 96 -7.33 12.10 -6.05
N LEU A 97 -8.00 11.30 -5.23
CA LEU A 97 -7.68 9.91 -4.95
C LEU A 97 -8.90 9.05 -5.27
N PHE A 98 -8.68 7.88 -5.85
CA PHE A 98 -9.72 6.85 -5.96
C PHE A 98 -9.40 5.69 -5.01
N VAL A 99 -10.40 5.29 -4.23
CA VAL A 99 -10.28 4.22 -3.23
C VAL A 99 -11.38 3.21 -3.42
N THR A 100 -11.16 2.00 -2.95
CA THR A 100 -12.16 0.94 -2.89
C THR A 100 -12.49 0.63 -1.44
N SER A 101 -13.76 0.35 -1.18
CA SER A 101 -14.20 -0.13 0.13
C SER A 101 -13.76 -1.57 0.36
N ASN A 102 -13.80 -2.04 1.60
CA ASN A 102 -13.80 -3.49 1.84
C ASN A 102 -15.13 -4.08 1.36
N GLN A 103 -15.21 -5.41 1.31
CA GLN A 103 -16.47 -6.11 1.08
C GLN A 103 -17.50 -5.71 2.14
N TYR A 104 -18.57 -5.07 1.71
CA TYR A 104 -19.62 -4.56 2.58
C TYR A 104 -20.98 -5.14 2.18
N ASN A 105 -21.85 -5.35 3.17
CA ASN A 105 -23.23 -5.80 2.95
C ASN A 105 -24.16 -4.60 3.16
N PHE A 106 -24.57 -3.95 2.08
CA PHE A 106 -25.63 -2.95 2.17
C PHE A 106 -26.95 -3.65 2.46
N THR A 107 -27.65 -3.22 3.50
CA THR A 107 -29.05 -3.60 3.72
C THR A 107 -29.85 -3.34 2.44
N GLY A 108 -30.36 -4.40 1.80
CA GLY A 108 -31.19 -4.30 0.59
C GLY A 108 -30.49 -4.59 -0.74
N ILE A 109 -29.17 -4.85 -0.79
CA ILE A 109 -28.54 -5.43 -1.98
C ILE A 109 -28.71 -6.94 -1.94
N ASN A 110 -29.52 -7.47 -2.87
CA ASN A 110 -29.62 -8.90 -3.13
C ASN A 110 -28.77 -9.22 -4.37
N SER A 111 -27.54 -9.67 -4.14
CA SER A 111 -26.61 -10.07 -5.20
C SER A 111 -26.12 -11.49 -4.90
N PRO A 112 -26.90 -12.53 -5.26
CA PRO A 112 -26.51 -13.91 -5.03
C PRO A 112 -25.16 -14.26 -5.66
N ASP A 113 -24.83 -13.61 -6.78
CA ASP A 113 -23.60 -13.85 -7.54
C ASP A 113 -22.35 -13.44 -6.77
N THR A 114 -22.46 -12.49 -5.83
CA THR A 114 -21.35 -12.03 -4.98
C THR A 114 -21.49 -12.49 -3.53
N SER A 115 -22.35 -13.48 -3.26
CA SER A 115 -22.72 -13.89 -1.89
C SER A 115 -23.25 -12.71 -1.05
N ASN A 116 -24.01 -11.80 -1.69
CA ASN A 116 -24.55 -10.56 -1.11
C ASN A 116 -23.49 -9.59 -0.58
N LYS A 117 -22.31 -9.59 -1.19
CA LYS A 117 -21.24 -8.62 -0.90
C LYS A 117 -21.12 -7.62 -2.04
N THR A 118 -20.67 -6.43 -1.71
CA THR A 118 -20.31 -5.43 -2.72
C THR A 118 -19.05 -4.69 -2.31
N VAL A 119 -18.39 -4.10 -3.29
CA VAL A 119 -17.33 -3.12 -3.12
C VAL A 119 -17.71 -1.90 -3.93
N VAL A 120 -17.52 -0.71 -3.36
CA VAL A 120 -17.76 0.55 -4.05
C VAL A 120 -16.45 1.26 -4.33
N ILE A 121 -16.40 1.99 -5.44
CA ILE A 121 -15.31 2.89 -5.77
C ILE A 121 -15.73 4.29 -5.30
N SER A 122 -14.88 4.94 -4.52
CA SER A 122 -15.08 6.32 -4.09
C SER A 122 -14.02 7.24 -4.66
N ARG A 123 -14.44 8.39 -5.20
CA ARG A 123 -13.58 9.51 -5.55
C ARG A 123 -13.46 10.43 -4.35
N VAL A 124 -12.26 10.51 -3.79
CA VAL A 124 -11.89 11.43 -2.72
C VAL A 124 -11.26 12.69 -3.32
N SER A 125 -11.71 13.86 -2.91
CA SER A 125 -11.14 15.13 -3.38
C SER A 125 -11.16 16.22 -2.32
N GLN A 126 -10.24 17.16 -2.45
CA GLN A 126 -10.22 18.38 -1.64
C GLN A 126 -10.77 19.58 -2.43
N ASN A 127 -11.62 20.37 -1.80
CA ASN A 127 -12.02 21.66 -2.32
C ASN A 127 -10.87 22.68 -2.11
N ASN A 128 -10.35 23.26 -3.19
CA ASN A 128 -9.24 24.22 -3.15
C ASN A 128 -9.53 25.49 -2.34
N ALA A 129 -10.78 25.97 -2.35
CA ALA A 129 -11.15 27.22 -1.68
C ALA A 129 -11.36 27.03 -0.17
N THR A 130 -11.93 25.89 0.24
CA THR A 130 -12.31 25.65 1.64
C THR A 130 -11.39 24.68 2.37
N GLY A 131 -10.55 23.94 1.65
CA GLY A 131 -9.73 22.85 2.19
C GLY A 131 -10.53 21.62 2.63
N GLN A 132 -11.86 21.61 2.44
CA GLN A 132 -12.73 20.51 2.85
C GLN A 132 -12.54 19.28 1.97
N TRP A 133 -12.48 18.12 2.61
CA TRP A 133 -12.42 16.83 1.95
C TRP A 133 -13.81 16.25 1.74
N THR A 134 -14.00 15.56 0.63
CA THR A 134 -15.21 14.79 0.32
C THR A 134 -14.83 13.42 -0.23
N ALA A 135 -15.68 12.42 0.00
CA ALA A 135 -15.60 11.12 -0.65
C ALA A 135 -16.96 10.80 -1.27
N GLU A 136 -17.01 10.76 -2.60
CA GLU A 136 -18.22 10.46 -3.36
C GLU A 136 -18.13 9.05 -3.95
N VAL A 137 -19.14 8.21 -3.71
CA VAL A 137 -19.26 6.92 -4.40
C VAL A 137 -19.59 7.20 -5.86
N ILE A 138 -18.75 6.71 -6.78
CA ILE A 138 -18.94 6.91 -8.21
C ILE A 138 -19.75 5.78 -8.82
N ASN A 139 -20.49 6.10 -9.88
CA ASN A 139 -21.10 5.10 -10.75
C ASN A 139 -20.30 5.02 -12.03
N THR A 140 -19.85 3.81 -12.37
CA THR A 140 -19.12 3.53 -13.61
C THR A 140 -20.07 3.23 -14.76
N THR A 141 -19.62 3.47 -15.99
CA THR A 141 -20.35 3.08 -17.22
C THR A 141 -19.52 2.10 -18.04
N GLY A 142 -20.15 1.33 -18.94
CA GLY A 142 -19.44 0.36 -19.78
C GLY A 142 -19.36 -1.03 -19.14
N THR A 143 -18.17 -1.62 -19.09
CA THR A 143 -17.98 -2.95 -18.47
C THR A 143 -18.26 -2.89 -16.96
N THR A 144 -19.00 -3.86 -16.44
CA THR A 144 -19.26 -4.00 -15.00
C THR A 144 -17.97 -4.32 -14.25
N VAL A 145 -17.75 -3.65 -13.11
CA VAL A 145 -16.64 -3.94 -12.20
C VAL A 145 -17.12 -4.93 -11.14
N HIS A 146 -16.62 -6.17 -11.19
CA HIS A 146 -17.01 -7.22 -10.26
C HIS A 146 -16.07 -7.22 -9.05
N LEU A 147 -16.51 -6.58 -7.96
CA LEU A 147 -15.77 -6.47 -6.69
C LEU A 147 -14.34 -5.91 -6.90
N ALA A 148 -14.26 -4.61 -7.12
CA ALA A 148 -12.98 -3.90 -7.27
C ALA A 148 -12.07 -4.11 -6.06
N ASN A 149 -10.76 -4.06 -6.26
CA ASN A 149 -9.77 -4.09 -5.18
C ASN A 149 -8.68 -3.03 -5.43
N GLY A 150 -7.42 -3.42 -5.65
CA GLY A 150 -6.30 -2.52 -5.87
C GLY A 150 -6.38 -1.79 -7.21
N ALA A 151 -5.66 -0.67 -7.31
CA ALA A 151 -5.59 0.11 -8.52
C ALA A 151 -4.31 0.93 -8.59
N THR A 152 -3.96 1.33 -9.82
CA THR A 152 -2.88 2.30 -10.08
C THR A 152 -3.31 3.30 -11.14
N VAL A 153 -2.57 4.41 -11.24
CA VAL A 153 -2.73 5.35 -12.35
C VAL A 153 -1.83 4.87 -13.49
N GLY A 154 -2.44 4.55 -14.62
CA GLY A 154 -1.73 4.17 -15.83
C GLY A 154 -1.03 5.36 -16.48
N ASN A 155 -0.07 5.05 -17.36
CA ASN A 155 0.74 6.05 -18.08
C ASN A 155 -0.09 6.95 -19.01
N ASP A 156 -1.31 6.54 -19.37
CA ASP A 156 -2.28 7.33 -20.14
C ASP A 156 -3.18 8.23 -19.27
N GLY A 157 -2.98 8.21 -17.94
CA GLY A 157 -3.78 8.94 -16.97
C GLY A 157 -5.09 8.25 -16.57
N ASN A 158 -5.45 7.12 -17.19
CA ASN A 158 -6.58 6.31 -16.73
C ASN A 158 -6.20 5.46 -15.52
N LEU A 159 -7.19 5.02 -14.76
CA LEU A 159 -6.99 4.11 -13.64
C LEU A 159 -6.98 2.67 -14.14
N ILE A 160 -6.00 1.86 -13.74
CA ILE A 160 -6.00 0.41 -13.94
C ILE A 160 -6.43 -0.25 -12.63
N TYR A 161 -7.53 -0.98 -12.65
CA TYR A 161 -8.12 -1.65 -11.50
C TYR A 161 -7.98 -3.16 -11.56
N CYS A 162 -7.70 -3.77 -10.42
CA CYS A 162 -8.01 -5.16 -10.13
C CYS A 162 -9.50 -5.31 -9.80
N ALA A 163 -10.13 -6.34 -10.38
CA ALA A 163 -11.44 -6.82 -10.00
C ALA A 163 -11.35 -8.29 -9.58
N GLN A 164 -11.84 -8.61 -8.39
CA GLN A 164 -11.74 -9.95 -7.81
C GLN A 164 -12.66 -10.96 -8.50
N GLY A 165 -13.67 -10.49 -9.23
CA GLY A 165 -14.68 -11.32 -9.86
C GLY A 165 -15.82 -11.65 -8.90
N ASP A 166 -16.67 -12.59 -9.32
CA ASP A 166 -17.79 -13.11 -8.54
C ASP A 166 -18.02 -14.61 -8.86
N LEU A 167 -19.11 -15.21 -8.37
CA LEU A 167 -19.41 -16.63 -8.57
C LEU A 167 -19.69 -17.00 -10.04
N LYS A 168 -19.93 -16.02 -10.92
CA LYS A 168 -20.16 -16.21 -12.36
C LYS A 168 -19.02 -15.69 -13.23
N ASN A 169 -18.27 -14.70 -12.76
CA ASN A 169 -17.30 -13.95 -13.55
C ASN A 169 -15.90 -14.07 -12.96
N GLY A 170 -14.92 -14.36 -13.82
CA GLY A 170 -13.49 -14.39 -13.50
C GLY A 170 -12.96 -13.11 -12.87
N GLY A 171 -11.80 -13.19 -12.20
CA GLY A 171 -11.03 -12.01 -11.87
C GLY A 171 -10.51 -11.31 -13.13
N ALA A 172 -10.31 -9.99 -13.08
CA ALA A 172 -9.90 -9.21 -14.24
C ALA A 172 -9.08 -7.96 -13.88
N LEU A 173 -8.38 -7.44 -14.88
CA LEU A 173 -7.88 -6.07 -14.94
C LEU A 173 -8.80 -5.23 -15.83
N LEU A 174 -9.12 -4.03 -15.39
CA LEU A 174 -10.02 -3.08 -16.06
C LEU A 174 -9.35 -1.70 -16.11
N THR A 175 -9.68 -0.89 -17.11
CA THR A 175 -9.35 0.55 -17.10
C THR A 175 -10.60 1.35 -16.78
N ILE A 176 -10.48 2.41 -15.98
CA ILE A 176 -11.54 3.37 -15.64
C ILE A 176 -11.05 4.79 -15.90
N SER A 177 -11.82 5.58 -16.65
CA SER A 177 -11.56 7.02 -16.79
C SER A 177 -11.67 7.74 -15.44
N PRO A 178 -10.73 8.62 -15.06
CA PRO A 178 -10.78 9.36 -13.80
C PRO A 178 -11.83 10.49 -13.83
N THR A 179 -12.49 10.72 -14.96
CA THR A 179 -13.52 11.73 -15.16
C THR A 179 -14.86 11.11 -15.53
N ALA A 180 -15.95 11.74 -15.09
CA ALA A 180 -17.31 11.35 -15.44
C ALA A 180 -17.46 11.29 -16.98
N PRO A 181 -18.10 10.25 -17.54
CA PRO A 181 -18.97 9.27 -16.87
C PRO A 181 -18.25 8.01 -16.34
N PHE A 182 -16.95 8.10 -16.00
CA PHE A 182 -16.16 7.01 -15.41
C PHE A 182 -16.25 5.72 -16.25
N LYS A 183 -16.00 5.87 -17.56
CA LYS A 183 -16.10 4.77 -18.52
C LYS A 183 -15.10 3.68 -18.17
N THR A 184 -15.61 2.45 -18.07
CA THR A 184 -14.87 1.24 -17.74
C THR A 184 -14.72 0.36 -18.98
N THR A 185 -13.53 -0.21 -19.18
CA THR A 185 -13.23 -1.17 -20.26
C THR A 185 -12.42 -2.34 -19.73
N ASN A 186 -12.77 -3.57 -20.11
CA ASN A 186 -11.99 -4.76 -19.78
C ASN A 186 -10.62 -4.74 -20.47
N LEU A 187 -9.56 -5.01 -19.71
CA LEU A 187 -8.19 -5.11 -20.23
C LEU A 187 -7.77 -6.57 -20.40
N LEU A 188 -7.94 -7.37 -19.34
CA LEU A 188 -7.42 -8.74 -19.28
C LEU A 188 -8.16 -9.54 -18.22
N ASN A 189 -8.63 -10.76 -18.51
CA ASN A 189 -9.46 -11.54 -17.57
C ASN A 189 -9.10 -13.04 -17.49
N SER A 190 -8.01 -13.45 -18.14
CA SER A 190 -7.52 -14.81 -18.07
C SER A 190 -6.02 -14.89 -18.30
N TYR A 191 -5.40 -15.91 -17.71
CA TYR A 191 -4.09 -16.39 -18.09
C TYR A 191 -4.23 -17.49 -19.14
N LEU A 192 -3.98 -17.15 -20.41
CA LEU A 192 -3.98 -18.09 -21.54
C LEU A 192 -5.26 -18.96 -21.60
N GLY A 193 -6.43 -18.34 -21.36
CA GLY A 193 -7.73 -19.01 -21.37
C GLY A 193 -8.20 -19.55 -20.02
N THR A 194 -7.35 -19.54 -18.98
CA THR A 194 -7.77 -19.91 -17.61
C THR A 194 -8.12 -18.64 -16.82
N PRO A 195 -9.32 -18.52 -16.22
CA PRO A 195 -9.70 -17.35 -15.45
C PRO A 195 -8.73 -17.07 -14.29
N PHE A 196 -8.44 -15.79 -14.02
CA PHE A 196 -7.69 -15.41 -12.82
C PHE A 196 -8.45 -15.76 -11.54
N ASN A 197 -7.72 -15.92 -10.44
CA ASN A 197 -8.28 -16.24 -9.13
C ASN A 197 -9.13 -15.07 -8.63
N SER A 198 -8.45 -13.99 -8.25
CA SER A 198 -8.99 -12.74 -7.74
C SER A 198 -7.85 -11.72 -7.65
N PRO A 199 -7.49 -11.05 -8.76
CA PRO A 199 -6.43 -10.04 -8.77
C PRO A 199 -6.58 -9.05 -7.62
N ASN A 200 -5.48 -8.77 -6.93
CA ASN A 200 -5.50 -7.96 -5.71
C ASN A 200 -4.88 -6.58 -5.94
N ASP A 201 -3.58 -6.48 -6.19
CA ASP A 201 -2.89 -5.20 -6.41
C ASP A 201 -2.21 -5.15 -7.78
N VAL A 202 -1.97 -3.94 -8.29
CA VAL A 202 -1.48 -3.70 -9.65
C VAL A 202 -0.58 -2.46 -9.72
N VAL A 203 0.46 -2.53 -10.54
CA VAL A 203 1.35 -1.41 -10.87
C VAL A 203 1.72 -1.45 -12.34
N GLN A 204 1.86 -0.28 -12.97
CA GLN A 204 2.39 -0.17 -14.32
C GLN A 204 3.82 0.38 -14.27
N THR A 205 4.75 -0.29 -14.97
CA THR A 205 6.15 0.15 -15.09
C THR A 205 6.36 1.08 -16.28
N LYS A 206 7.51 1.77 -16.33
CA LYS A 206 7.85 2.76 -17.37
C LYS A 206 7.87 2.18 -18.79
N ASP A 207 8.12 0.89 -18.93
CA ASP A 207 8.05 0.15 -20.21
C ASP A 207 6.60 -0.10 -20.67
N GLY A 208 5.59 0.34 -19.91
CA GLY A 208 4.17 0.18 -20.20
C GLY A 208 3.59 -1.16 -19.76
N ALA A 209 4.41 -2.08 -19.22
CA ALA A 209 3.93 -3.36 -18.73
C ALA A 209 3.15 -3.21 -17.42
N VAL A 210 2.11 -4.02 -17.28
CA VAL A 210 1.27 -4.09 -16.09
C VAL A 210 1.65 -5.32 -15.29
N TRP A 211 1.98 -5.12 -14.02
CA TRP A 211 2.35 -6.15 -13.07
C TRP A 211 1.30 -6.24 -11.99
N PHE A 212 0.86 -7.45 -11.66
CA PHE A 212 -0.23 -7.64 -10.71
C PHE A 212 -0.11 -8.94 -9.94
N THR A 213 -0.74 -8.98 -8.78
CA THR A 213 -0.84 -10.17 -7.92
C THR A 213 -2.20 -10.84 -8.08
N ASP A 214 -2.23 -12.17 -8.09
CA ASP A 214 -3.47 -12.96 -8.23
C ASP A 214 -3.60 -13.99 -7.09
N PRO A 215 -3.83 -13.53 -5.85
CA PRO A 215 -4.05 -14.42 -4.72
C PRO A 215 -5.40 -15.13 -4.82
N GLN A 216 -5.61 -16.12 -3.96
CA GLN A 216 -6.84 -16.91 -3.88
C GLN A 216 -7.86 -16.34 -2.86
N PHE A 217 -7.79 -15.04 -2.54
CA PHE A 217 -8.67 -14.42 -1.54
C PHE A 217 -10.14 -14.55 -1.88
N GLY A 218 -10.50 -14.43 -3.15
CA GLY A 218 -11.90 -14.54 -3.56
C GLY A 218 -12.52 -15.89 -3.19
N PHE A 219 -11.74 -16.97 -3.27
CA PHE A 219 -12.17 -18.29 -2.82
C PHE A 219 -12.26 -18.35 -1.29
N ALA A 220 -11.22 -17.90 -0.58
CA ALA A 220 -11.21 -17.87 0.90
C ALA A 220 -12.34 -17.02 1.50
N GLN A 221 -12.79 -16.00 0.76
CA GLN A 221 -13.86 -15.09 1.15
C GLN A 221 -15.23 -15.51 0.62
N ASN A 222 -15.36 -16.66 -0.05
CA ASN A 222 -16.62 -17.16 -0.61
C ASN A 222 -17.28 -16.23 -1.65
N ILE A 223 -16.48 -15.47 -2.41
CA ILE A 223 -16.94 -14.67 -3.56
C ILE A 223 -16.58 -15.31 -4.90
N ARG A 224 -15.72 -16.33 -4.89
CA ARG A 224 -15.28 -17.09 -6.07
C ARG A 224 -15.36 -18.59 -5.79
N SER A 225 -15.51 -19.38 -6.85
CA SER A 225 -15.37 -20.84 -6.79
C SER A 225 -13.90 -21.24 -6.58
N ALA A 226 -13.66 -22.55 -6.43
CA ALA A 226 -12.31 -23.07 -6.26
C ALA A 226 -11.37 -22.56 -7.38
N PRO A 227 -10.17 -22.09 -7.05
CA PRO A 227 -9.25 -21.48 -8.01
C PRO A 227 -8.75 -22.50 -9.03
N ALA A 228 -8.67 -22.08 -10.29
CA ALA A 228 -8.08 -22.87 -11.38
C ALA A 228 -6.58 -22.60 -11.56
N LEU A 229 -6.05 -21.55 -10.94
CA LEU A 229 -4.64 -21.16 -10.97
C LEU A 229 -4.04 -21.16 -9.56
N PRO A 230 -2.74 -21.44 -9.41
CA PRO A 230 -2.03 -21.16 -8.17
C PRO A 230 -1.97 -19.64 -7.90
N ALA A 231 -1.71 -19.25 -6.65
CA ALA A 231 -1.44 -17.86 -6.31
C ALA A 231 -0.08 -17.42 -6.89
N GLN A 232 -0.08 -16.38 -7.71
CA GLN A 232 1.11 -15.97 -8.49
C GLN A 232 1.15 -14.45 -8.72
N VAL A 233 2.32 -13.98 -9.19
CA VAL A 233 2.54 -12.62 -9.69
C VAL A 233 2.72 -12.69 -11.20
N TYR A 234 2.03 -11.82 -11.92
CA TYR A 234 2.02 -11.78 -13.37
C TYR A 234 2.59 -10.47 -13.89
N ARG A 235 3.13 -10.53 -15.12
CA ARG A 235 3.46 -9.36 -15.95
C ARG A 235 2.74 -9.52 -17.27
N TRP A 236 2.10 -8.45 -17.73
CA TRP A 236 1.40 -8.38 -19.00
C TRP A 236 1.77 -7.12 -19.77
N VAL A 237 1.99 -7.21 -21.08
CA VAL A 237 2.20 -6.04 -21.95
C VAL A 237 0.92 -5.78 -22.77
N PRO A 238 0.21 -4.66 -22.49
CA PRO A 238 -1.00 -4.30 -23.22
C PRO A 238 -0.81 -4.27 -24.73
N GLY A 239 -1.81 -4.77 -25.48
CA GLY A 239 -1.78 -4.83 -26.94
C GLY A 239 -0.94 -5.96 -27.54
N THR A 240 -0.35 -6.82 -26.70
CA THR A 240 0.45 -7.97 -27.15
C THR A 240 -0.07 -9.29 -26.56
N THR A 241 0.50 -10.41 -26.99
CA THR A 241 0.28 -11.73 -26.40
C THR A 241 1.19 -12.01 -25.20
N ASP A 242 2.03 -11.05 -24.79
CA ASP A 242 3.00 -11.22 -23.72
C ASP A 242 2.34 -11.13 -22.34
N ILE A 243 1.95 -12.28 -21.79
CA ILE A 243 1.55 -12.46 -20.39
C ILE A 243 2.34 -13.63 -19.78
N ARG A 244 2.96 -13.38 -18.63
CA ARG A 244 3.82 -14.37 -17.97
C ARG A 244 3.62 -14.36 -16.48
N VAL A 245 3.83 -15.54 -15.90
CA VAL A 245 4.13 -15.70 -14.48
C VAL A 245 5.56 -15.22 -14.27
N VAL A 246 5.75 -14.28 -13.34
CA VAL A 246 7.06 -13.68 -13.04
C VAL A 246 7.53 -13.99 -11.63
N ALA A 247 6.62 -14.29 -10.70
CA ALA A 247 6.97 -14.86 -9.41
C ALA A 247 5.92 -15.88 -8.94
N GLN A 248 6.41 -16.91 -8.24
CA GLN A 248 5.63 -17.98 -7.63
C GLN A 248 6.16 -18.27 -6.21
N ASN A 249 5.54 -19.23 -5.51
CA ASN A 249 5.89 -19.63 -4.14
C ASN A 249 5.82 -18.46 -3.13
N ILE A 250 4.86 -17.57 -3.35
CA ILE A 250 4.35 -16.61 -2.36
C ILE A 250 2.96 -17.12 -2.00
N VAL A 251 2.65 -17.27 -0.71
CA VAL A 251 1.43 -17.99 -0.33
C VAL A 251 0.19 -17.15 -0.58
N ALA A 252 0.23 -15.87 -0.21
CA ALA A 252 -0.83 -14.90 -0.47
C ALA A 252 -0.21 -13.60 -1.02
N PRO A 253 0.22 -13.56 -2.31
CA PRO A 253 0.78 -12.36 -2.90
C PRO A 253 -0.25 -11.25 -2.90
N ASN A 254 0.11 -10.10 -2.34
CA ASN A 254 -0.80 -8.99 -2.12
C ASN A 254 -0.28 -7.71 -2.81
N GLY A 255 0.34 -6.78 -2.09
CA GLY A 255 0.90 -5.56 -2.66
C GLY A 255 2.11 -5.80 -3.57
N ILE A 256 2.27 -4.97 -4.60
CA ILE A 256 3.44 -4.93 -5.48
C ILE A 256 3.93 -3.51 -5.74
N ALA A 257 5.24 -3.27 -5.64
CA ALA A 257 5.86 -2.00 -5.99
C ALA A 257 7.30 -2.19 -6.50
N PHE A 258 7.84 -1.17 -7.18
CA PHE A 258 9.19 -1.20 -7.74
C PHE A 258 10.07 -0.12 -7.10
N SER A 259 11.38 -0.37 -7.05
CA SER A 259 12.36 0.68 -6.76
C SER A 259 12.25 1.84 -7.76
N PRO A 260 12.73 3.05 -7.44
CA PRO A 260 12.62 4.20 -8.35
C PRO A 260 13.27 3.99 -9.74
N ASP A 261 14.30 3.15 -9.77
CA ASP A 261 15.00 2.74 -10.99
C ASP A 261 14.48 1.43 -11.61
N GLU A 262 13.38 0.89 -11.08
CA GLU A 262 12.70 -0.35 -11.50
C GLU A 262 13.60 -1.60 -11.52
N LYS A 263 14.74 -1.58 -10.82
CA LYS A 263 15.63 -2.75 -10.74
C LYS A 263 15.28 -3.74 -9.66
N ILE A 264 14.49 -3.33 -8.67
CA ILE A 264 14.01 -4.20 -7.60
C ILE A 264 12.49 -4.19 -7.58
N ALA A 265 11.85 -5.36 -7.57
CA ALA A 265 10.44 -5.51 -7.31
C ALA A 265 10.23 -6.00 -5.87
N TYR A 266 9.28 -5.40 -5.18
CA TYR A 266 8.84 -5.78 -3.84
C TYR A 266 7.43 -6.36 -3.92
N VAL A 267 7.22 -7.52 -3.31
CA VAL A 267 5.91 -8.18 -3.25
C VAL A 267 5.62 -8.58 -1.81
N THR A 268 4.46 -8.21 -1.29
CA THR A 268 4.04 -8.59 0.07
C THR A 268 3.34 -9.95 0.08
N ASP A 269 3.56 -10.71 1.15
CA ASP A 269 2.92 -12.00 1.42
C ASP A 269 2.07 -11.88 2.69
N THR A 270 0.76 -11.81 2.53
CA THR A 270 -0.19 -11.61 3.65
C THR A 270 -0.78 -12.93 4.13
N ASN A 271 0.02 -14.00 4.09
CA ASN A 271 -0.44 -15.30 4.54
C ASN A 271 -0.79 -15.28 6.04
N ALA A 272 -2.10 -15.30 6.32
CA ALA A 272 -2.63 -15.41 7.67
C ALA A 272 -3.27 -16.79 7.95
N THR A 273 -3.08 -17.76 7.06
CA THR A 273 -3.81 -19.06 7.10
C THR A 273 -3.39 -19.97 8.24
N LEU A 274 -2.23 -19.74 8.86
CA LEU A 274 -1.74 -20.50 10.01
C LEU A 274 -1.23 -19.56 11.10
N PRO A 275 -1.40 -19.93 12.39
CA PRO A 275 -0.61 -19.35 13.46
C PRO A 275 0.88 -19.44 13.07
N PHE A 276 1.61 -18.33 13.15
CA PHE A 276 3.04 -18.24 12.80
C PHE A 276 3.39 -18.37 11.31
N ALA A 277 2.42 -18.22 10.39
CA ALA A 277 2.74 -18.06 8.97
C ALA A 277 3.66 -16.84 8.76
N THR A 278 4.64 -16.98 7.86
CA THR A 278 5.55 -15.88 7.52
C THR A 278 4.79 -14.79 6.75
N GLN A 279 4.74 -13.58 7.31
CA GLN A 279 4.07 -12.41 6.75
C GLN A 279 5.13 -11.41 6.30
N ASN A 280 5.84 -11.76 5.23
CA ASN A 280 7.04 -11.05 4.80
C ASN A 280 6.77 -10.15 3.60
N ILE A 281 7.65 -9.17 3.43
CA ILE A 281 7.90 -8.50 2.16
C ILE A 281 9.08 -9.22 1.50
N TYR A 282 8.91 -9.65 0.26
CA TYR A 282 9.98 -10.24 -0.55
C TYR A 282 10.49 -9.22 -1.57
N ALA A 283 11.81 -9.21 -1.79
CA ALA A 283 12.44 -8.47 -2.87
C ALA A 283 12.93 -9.42 -3.97
N TYR A 284 12.91 -8.93 -5.20
CA TYR A 284 13.37 -9.60 -6.41
C TYR A 284 14.22 -8.65 -7.23
N ASP A 285 15.26 -9.16 -7.86
CA ASP A 285 15.98 -8.42 -8.90
C ASP A 285 15.16 -8.48 -10.20
N VAL A 286 14.98 -7.33 -10.84
CA VAL A 286 14.37 -7.21 -12.16
C VAL A 286 15.50 -7.32 -13.18
N ILE A 287 15.60 -8.48 -13.84
CA ILE A 287 16.64 -8.76 -14.81
C ILE A 287 16.05 -8.62 -16.21
N ASN A 288 16.57 -7.68 -16.98
CA ASN A 288 16.26 -7.57 -18.40
C ASN A 288 16.90 -8.74 -19.15
N SER A 289 16.08 -9.76 -19.48
CA SER A 289 16.50 -10.84 -20.38
C SER A 289 16.43 -10.37 -21.84
N THR A 290 16.92 -11.18 -22.79
CA THR A 290 16.96 -10.84 -24.22
C THR A 290 15.60 -10.54 -24.86
N SER A 291 14.48 -10.88 -24.20
CA SER A 291 13.13 -10.65 -24.73
C SER A 291 12.17 -9.90 -23.80
N SER A 292 12.39 -9.91 -22.48
CA SER A 292 11.51 -9.26 -21.50
C SER A 292 12.12 -9.26 -20.08
N PRO A 293 11.76 -8.33 -19.18
CA PRO A 293 12.13 -8.40 -17.77
C PRO A 293 11.60 -9.68 -17.08
N ILE A 294 12.41 -10.25 -16.19
CA ILE A 294 12.03 -11.34 -15.28
C ILE A 294 12.32 -10.95 -13.83
N LEU A 295 11.67 -11.61 -12.87
CA LEU A 295 12.02 -11.51 -11.45
C LEU A 295 12.92 -12.68 -11.04
N ALA A 296 14.05 -12.37 -10.42
CA ALA A 296 15.03 -13.35 -9.95
C ALA A 296 15.50 -13.03 -8.53
N ASN A 297 16.31 -13.93 -7.94
CA ASN A 297 16.97 -13.71 -6.64
C ASN A 297 16.00 -13.31 -5.51
N LYS A 298 14.88 -14.07 -5.40
CA LYS A 298 13.91 -13.92 -4.30
C LYS A 298 14.64 -13.93 -2.97
N ARG A 299 14.39 -12.90 -2.15
CA ARG A 299 14.93 -12.79 -0.80
C ARG A 299 13.93 -12.13 0.13
N THR A 300 13.95 -12.50 1.40
CA THR A 300 13.23 -11.74 2.43
C THR A 300 13.81 -10.34 2.48
N PHE A 301 12.94 -9.34 2.37
CA PHE A 301 13.31 -7.93 2.50
C PHE A 301 13.04 -7.43 3.91
N ALA A 302 11.79 -7.57 4.37
CA ALA A 302 11.37 -7.12 5.69
C ALA A 302 10.20 -7.95 6.22
N MET A 303 9.95 -7.83 7.52
CA MET A 303 8.77 -8.37 8.19
C MET A 303 8.24 -7.27 9.13
N PRO A 304 6.93 -6.94 9.10
CA PRO A 304 6.36 -6.04 10.08
C PRO A 304 6.33 -6.70 11.45
N SER A 305 6.42 -5.89 12.50
CA SER A 305 6.31 -6.39 13.88
C SER A 305 4.86 -6.54 14.34
N ASN A 306 3.89 -6.04 13.57
CA ASN A 306 2.46 -6.08 13.89
C ASN A 306 1.62 -6.26 12.61
N GLY A 307 0.76 -7.28 12.61
CA GLY A 307 -0.12 -7.60 11.50
C GLY A 307 0.63 -8.04 10.23
N ILE A 308 -0.08 -7.97 9.12
CA ILE A 308 0.39 -8.34 7.78
C ILE A 308 0.88 -7.11 7.02
N PRO A 309 1.92 -7.22 6.17
CA PRO A 309 2.27 -6.16 5.23
C PRO A 309 1.33 -6.23 4.02
N ASP A 310 0.38 -5.31 3.91
CA ASP A 310 -0.67 -5.34 2.89
C ASP A 310 -0.24 -4.56 1.63
N GLY A 311 -0.87 -3.43 1.32
CA GLY A 311 -0.45 -2.52 0.26
C GLY A 311 0.95 -1.96 0.51
N ILE A 312 1.72 -1.78 -0.58
CA ILE A 312 3.13 -1.36 -0.55
C ILE A 312 3.38 -0.21 -1.53
N LYS A 313 4.27 0.73 -1.17
CA LYS A 313 4.71 1.85 -2.02
C LYS A 313 6.20 2.16 -1.78
N VAL A 314 6.85 2.81 -2.73
CA VAL A 314 8.26 3.19 -2.64
C VAL A 314 8.40 4.69 -2.93
N ASP A 315 9.20 5.40 -2.12
CA ASP A 315 9.48 6.82 -2.34
C ASP A 315 10.65 7.04 -3.32
N ALA A 316 10.91 8.29 -3.71
CA ALA A 316 11.98 8.62 -4.66
C ALA A 316 13.40 8.38 -4.11
N ALA A 317 13.56 8.21 -2.80
CA ALA A 317 14.82 7.86 -2.17
C ALA A 317 15.04 6.34 -2.07
N GLY A 318 14.04 5.53 -2.46
CA GLY A 318 14.09 4.07 -2.38
C GLY A 318 13.70 3.52 -1.01
N ASN A 319 13.08 4.32 -0.14
CA ASN A 319 12.46 3.81 1.08
C ASN A 319 11.15 3.10 0.72
N VAL A 320 10.91 1.98 1.39
CA VAL A 320 9.78 1.08 1.15
C VAL A 320 8.79 1.22 2.29
N TYR A 321 7.52 1.44 1.96
CA TYR A 321 6.42 1.69 2.88
C TYR A 321 5.41 0.56 2.73
N SER A 322 4.85 0.05 3.82
CA SER A 322 3.75 -0.92 3.78
C SER A 322 2.68 -0.58 4.81
N GLY A 323 1.41 -0.78 4.42
CA GLY A 323 0.30 -0.85 5.37
C GLY A 323 0.46 -2.10 6.24
N CYS A 324 0.31 -1.93 7.55
CA CYS A 324 0.54 -2.94 8.58
C CYS A 324 -0.52 -2.85 9.68
N GLY A 325 -0.51 -3.79 10.63
CA GLY A 325 -1.50 -3.85 11.71
C GLY A 325 -1.49 -2.68 12.69
N ASP A 326 -0.40 -1.91 12.71
CA ASP A 326 -0.20 -0.73 13.57
C ASP A 326 -0.14 0.61 12.79
N GLY A 327 -0.30 0.59 11.47
CA GLY A 327 -0.31 1.78 10.62
C GLY A 327 0.57 1.60 9.39
N ILE A 328 1.48 2.55 9.11
CA ILE A 328 2.45 2.43 8.01
C ILE A 328 3.85 2.21 8.57
N ASN A 329 4.51 1.14 8.14
CA ASN A 329 5.89 0.84 8.48
C ASN A 329 6.82 1.25 7.32
N VAL A 330 7.98 1.83 7.64
CA VAL A 330 8.92 2.41 6.67
C VAL A 330 10.29 1.80 6.82
N TRP A 331 10.81 1.19 5.76
CA TRP A 331 12.14 0.59 5.69
C TRP A 331 13.00 1.30 4.66
N ASN A 332 14.32 1.29 4.85
CA ASN A 332 15.23 1.68 3.77
C ASN A 332 15.36 0.58 2.70
N ALA A 333 16.07 0.86 1.61
CA ALA A 333 16.29 -0.08 0.51
C ALA A 333 17.00 -1.39 0.90
N GLN A 334 17.57 -1.50 2.10
CA GLN A 334 18.19 -2.72 2.63
C GLN A 334 17.26 -3.51 3.57
N GLY A 335 16.03 -3.06 3.81
CA GLY A 335 15.07 -3.73 4.70
C GLY A 335 15.26 -3.38 6.18
N LYS A 336 16.05 -2.35 6.51
CA LYS A 336 16.17 -1.85 7.89
C LYS A 336 14.98 -0.95 8.20
N LEU A 337 14.26 -1.24 9.29
CA LEU A 337 13.16 -0.41 9.75
C LEU A 337 13.69 0.97 10.15
N LEU A 338 13.14 2.01 9.53
CA LEU A 338 13.44 3.41 9.83
C LEU A 338 12.46 3.96 10.86
N GLY A 339 11.17 3.70 10.65
CA GLY A 339 10.14 4.26 11.48
C GLY A 339 8.74 3.77 11.15
N LYS A 340 7.78 4.28 11.90
CA LYS A 340 6.36 3.95 11.76
C LYS A 340 5.49 5.20 11.90
N MET A 341 4.40 5.20 11.14
CA MET A 341 3.28 6.12 11.30
C MET A 341 2.12 5.34 11.93
N ILE A 342 1.83 5.60 13.20
CA ILE A 342 0.89 4.81 13.99
C ILE A 342 -0.54 5.27 13.74
N VAL A 343 -1.38 4.33 13.30
CA VAL A 343 -2.83 4.50 13.14
C VAL A 343 -3.51 3.29 13.76
N SER A 344 -4.32 3.52 14.80
CA SER A 344 -5.03 2.44 15.48
C SER A 344 -5.93 1.67 14.52
N GLY A 345 -5.83 0.34 14.54
CA GLY A 345 -6.52 -0.54 13.59
C GLY A 345 -5.75 -0.77 12.28
N GLY A 346 -4.57 -0.17 12.12
CA GLY A 346 -3.68 -0.44 11.01
C GLY A 346 -4.04 0.28 9.72
N SER A 347 -3.47 -0.18 8.62
CA SER A 347 -3.81 0.30 7.28
C SER A 347 -3.66 -0.83 6.27
N SER A 348 -4.68 -1.03 5.43
CA SER A 348 -4.68 -1.99 4.33
C SER A 348 -3.96 -1.43 3.09
N ASN A 349 -4.14 -0.15 2.78
CA ASN A 349 -3.41 0.50 1.68
C ASN A 349 -3.26 2.02 1.92
N PHE A 350 -2.44 2.66 1.11
CA PHE A 350 -2.14 4.08 1.24
C PHE A 350 -1.55 4.67 -0.05
N ALA A 351 -1.59 6.00 -0.17
CA ALA A 351 -0.97 6.74 -1.27
C ALA A 351 0.11 7.69 -0.77
N LEU A 352 1.21 7.77 -1.49
CA LEU A 352 2.22 8.82 -1.33
C LEU A 352 1.90 9.95 -2.31
N GLY A 353 1.59 11.14 -1.80
CA GLY A 353 1.26 12.33 -2.57
C GLY A 353 2.37 13.38 -2.55
N ALA A 354 2.25 14.38 -3.41
CA ALA A 354 3.17 15.52 -3.43
C ALA A 354 3.16 16.29 -2.10
N ASN A 355 4.15 17.16 -1.90
CA ASN A 355 4.26 18.02 -0.71
C ASN A 355 4.25 17.24 0.62
N GLY A 356 4.76 16.02 0.59
CA GLY A 356 4.90 15.20 1.79
C GLY A 356 3.63 14.49 2.26
N GLN A 357 2.58 14.45 1.44
CA GLN A 357 1.30 13.86 1.83
C GLN A 357 1.37 12.32 1.85
N VAL A 358 0.79 11.71 2.87
CA VAL A 358 0.53 10.26 2.93
C VAL A 358 -0.94 10.05 3.27
N PHE A 359 -1.72 9.54 2.33
CA PHE A 359 -3.13 9.20 2.52
C PHE A 359 -3.25 7.78 3.02
N ILE A 360 -3.70 7.57 4.26
CA ILE A 360 -3.69 6.27 4.92
C ILE A 360 -5.13 5.76 5.02
N LEU A 361 -5.41 4.63 4.36
CA LEU A 361 -6.73 3.99 4.38
C LEU A 361 -6.85 3.11 5.63
N ASN A 362 -7.86 3.38 6.46
CA ASN A 362 -8.06 2.75 7.77
C ASN A 362 -9.53 2.35 7.93
N GLU A 363 -10.02 1.55 6.98
CA GLU A 363 -11.38 1.01 6.91
C GLU A 363 -12.46 2.10 6.85
N THR A 364 -12.94 2.56 8.01
CA THR A 364 -13.98 3.60 8.13
C THR A 364 -13.40 5.02 8.19
N LYS A 365 -12.08 5.15 8.16
CA LYS A 365 -11.37 6.42 8.33
C LYS A 365 -10.34 6.62 7.24
N LEU A 366 -10.19 7.87 6.81
CA LEU A 366 -9.09 8.31 5.96
C LEU A 366 -8.24 9.30 6.75
N TRP A 367 -6.97 8.95 6.95
CA TRP A 367 -5.99 9.82 7.60
C TRP A 367 -5.07 10.46 6.56
N LEU A 368 -4.55 11.64 6.89
CA LEU A 368 -3.52 12.33 6.14
C LEU A 368 -2.33 12.61 7.05
N ALA A 369 -1.18 12.03 6.72
CA ALA A 369 0.10 12.47 7.27
C ALA A 369 0.74 13.52 6.34
N THR A 370 1.44 14.50 6.89
CA THR A 370 2.23 15.47 6.13
C THR A 370 3.67 15.42 6.65
N LEU A 371 4.61 15.07 5.77
CA LEU A 371 6.01 14.78 6.08
C LEU A 371 6.94 15.74 5.32
N GLY A 372 7.75 16.53 6.00
CA GLY A 372 8.53 17.61 5.38
C GLY A 372 9.62 17.15 4.42
N GLY A 373 10.10 15.90 4.52
CA GLY A 373 11.19 15.38 3.70
C GLY A 373 10.81 14.24 2.76
N LEU A 374 9.55 13.80 2.74
CA LEU A 374 9.08 12.79 1.80
C LEU A 374 9.16 13.32 0.36
N LYS A 375 9.82 12.56 -0.51
CA LYS A 375 9.89 12.82 -1.95
C LYS A 375 9.21 11.69 -2.70
N THR A 376 8.20 11.99 -3.49
CA THR A 376 7.50 10.99 -4.29
C THR A 376 8.17 10.77 -5.65
N ILE A 377 8.02 9.56 -6.19
CA ILE A 377 8.39 9.29 -7.58
C ILE A 377 7.43 10.11 -8.45
N SER A 378 7.96 11.03 -9.28
CA SER A 378 7.10 11.84 -10.15
C SER A 378 6.45 10.94 -11.19
N SER A 379 5.12 10.95 -11.27
CA SER A 379 4.35 10.30 -12.34
C SER A 379 4.46 11.04 -13.69
N THR A 380 5.17 12.16 -13.75
CA THR A 380 5.46 12.85 -15.01
C THR A 380 6.51 12.08 -15.78
N ALA A 381 6.05 11.16 -16.63
CA ALA A 381 6.77 10.84 -17.85
C ALA A 381 7.00 12.15 -18.63
N ALA A 382 8.24 12.35 -19.06
CA ALA A 382 8.67 13.43 -19.94
C ALA A 382 8.15 13.24 -21.36
#